data_AF-W2WZV3-F1
#
_entry.id   AF-W2WZV3-F1
#
_cell.length_a   1.000
_cell.length_b   1.000
_cell.length_c   1.000
_cell.angle_alpha   90.00
_cell.angle_beta   90.00
_cell.angle_gamma   90.00
#
_symmetry.space_group_name_H-M   'P 1'
#
loop_
_entity.id
_entity.type
_entity.pdbx_description
1 polymer ?
#
loop_
_entity_poly.entity_id
_entity_poly.type
_entity_poly.pdbx_seq_one_letter_code
_entity_poly.pdbx_strand_id
1 'polypeptide(L)'
;MATDGALVIVFTATSGVLVVGANKEATATGCRLFREKQVQKEYLAVVQGHLPFNPADSVDTAGVPAKACTFSKLGLLIQDMEEMERLRNQQRGSRAHQKMPGYPRGARHGPNLFTMEQARLLRESQGDSRGEVRGTSNGAGTRELTPAELAFTKMTWHDLTKEEKDAYTEKAKADKQRFLKELSEFLSQEKVRLARKRKYESLDREDSEEPVAYIFDAPIIEPHRSTGVFRMLVGTEADAAAKQSTTICFVLGHAMYEGEPVTKVLLRPLNGRRHQLRLHMAHHGFPIAGDVTYGSQEDEAPRMMLHAWRIWLRGRPADQKKYGDLYFESPDPFELMVPSERRVCTITYRKHKEAEAIKAAEANEKS
;
A
#
# COMPACT_ATOMS: atom_id res chain seq x y z
N MET A 1 -20.39 -6.78 33.83
CA MET A 1 -21.63 -6.57 33.03
C MET A 1 -21.34 -7.06 31.61
N ALA A 2 -22.33 -7.62 30.92
CA ALA A 2 -22.11 -8.48 29.74
C ALA A 2 -21.42 -7.76 28.56
N THR A 3 -20.33 -8.34 28.05
CA THR A 3 -19.57 -7.85 26.89
C THR A 3 -20.03 -8.53 25.60
N ASP A 4 -21.28 -8.29 25.19
CA ASP A 4 -21.83 -8.73 23.90
C ASP A 4 -21.28 -7.87 22.74
N GLY A 5 -20.05 -8.16 22.32
CA GLY A 5 -19.40 -7.36 21.28
C GLY A 5 -18.03 -7.85 20.80
N ALA A 6 -17.71 -9.13 20.99
CA ALA A 6 -16.39 -9.67 20.65
C ALA A 6 -16.09 -9.62 19.13
N LEU A 7 -14.81 -9.46 18.82
CA LEU A 7 -14.26 -9.37 17.47
C LEU A 7 -13.09 -10.39 17.38
N VAL A 8 -13.25 -11.48 16.60
CA VAL A 8 -12.36 -12.65 16.28
C VAL A 8 -12.30 -13.03 14.73
N ILE A 9 -11.18 -12.82 13.99
CA ILE A 9 -10.92 -12.94 12.51
C ILE A 9 -9.73 -13.83 12.23
N VAL A 10 -9.88 -14.75 11.29
CA VAL A 10 -8.83 -15.71 11.01
C VAL A 10 -7.95 -15.25 9.85
N PHE A 11 -6.63 -15.19 10.08
CA PHE A 11 -5.63 -15.35 9.02
C PHE A 11 -5.12 -16.80 9.07
N THR A 12 -5.58 -17.65 8.16
CA THR A 12 -5.36 -19.12 8.19
C THR A 12 -3.93 -19.58 7.88
N ALA A 13 -2.96 -18.66 7.83
CA ALA A 13 -1.57 -18.94 7.47
C ALA A 13 -0.53 -18.49 8.52
N THR A 14 -0.93 -17.74 9.56
CA THR A 14 -0.02 -17.22 10.59
C THR A 14 -0.67 -17.40 11.96
N SER A 15 0.08 -17.82 12.98
CA SER A 15 -0.47 -17.89 14.35
C SER A 15 -0.69 -16.47 14.91
N GLY A 16 -1.43 -16.32 16.00
CA GLY A 16 -1.60 -15.04 16.70
C GLY A 16 -3.01 -14.48 16.66
N VAL A 17 -3.13 -13.15 16.66
CA VAL A 17 -4.36 -12.41 16.96
C VAL A 17 -5.46 -12.61 15.91
N LEU A 18 -6.70 -12.74 16.41
CA LEU A 18 -7.96 -12.86 15.67
C LEU A 18 -8.92 -11.68 16.01
N VAL A 19 -9.51 -10.96 15.00
CA VAL A 19 -10.48 -9.80 15.08
C VAL A 19 -11.66 -9.62 14.00
N VAL A 20 -12.85 -10.29 14.09
CA VAL A 20 -14.13 -10.24 13.27
C VAL A 20 -15.42 -10.57 14.07
N GLY A 21 -16.59 -10.09 13.64
CA GLY A 21 -17.78 -9.91 14.50
C GLY A 21 -18.49 -11.14 15.07
N ALA A 22 -18.74 -11.07 16.39
CA ALA A 22 -19.78 -11.84 17.08
C ALA A 22 -21.19 -11.72 16.46
N ASN A 23 -21.41 -10.71 15.60
CA ASN A 23 -22.61 -10.60 14.77
C ASN A 23 -22.28 -10.04 13.37
N LYS A 24 -23.30 -10.04 12.50
CA LYS A 24 -23.20 -9.57 11.10
C LYS A 24 -22.77 -8.11 10.97
N GLU A 25 -23.18 -7.25 11.90
CA GLU A 25 -22.86 -5.82 11.89
C GLU A 25 -21.40 -5.57 12.29
N ALA A 26 -20.93 -6.19 13.37
CA ALA A 26 -19.53 -6.16 13.77
C ALA A 26 -18.60 -6.72 12.68
N THR A 27 -19.04 -7.78 11.99
CA THR A 27 -18.32 -8.34 10.82
C THR A 27 -18.27 -7.33 9.67
N ALA A 28 -19.39 -6.69 9.33
CA ALA A 28 -19.43 -5.66 8.30
C ALA A 28 -18.55 -4.44 8.65
N THR A 29 -18.52 -4.03 9.92
CA THR A 29 -17.63 -2.99 10.45
C THR A 29 -16.16 -3.37 10.29
N GLY A 30 -15.77 -4.57 10.71
CA GLY A 30 -14.42 -5.10 10.50
C GLY A 30 -14.03 -5.09 9.02
N CYS A 31 -14.84 -5.71 8.15
CA CYS A 31 -14.60 -5.72 6.70
C CYS A 31 -14.49 -4.31 6.09
N ARG A 32 -15.28 -3.33 6.59
CA ARG A 32 -15.17 -1.94 6.18
C ARG A 32 -13.83 -1.33 6.60
N LEU A 33 -13.39 -1.51 7.85
CA LEU A 33 -12.12 -0.94 8.34
C LEU A 33 -10.93 -1.50 7.54
N PHE A 34 -10.92 -2.79 7.20
CA PHE A 34 -9.91 -3.37 6.31
C PHE A 34 -9.95 -2.77 4.90
N ARG A 35 -11.15 -2.57 4.32
CA ARG A 35 -11.33 -1.94 2.99
C ARG A 35 -10.91 -0.46 2.97
N GLU A 36 -11.18 0.27 4.06
CA GLU A 36 -10.84 1.68 4.28
C GLU A 36 -9.41 1.88 4.79
N LYS A 37 -8.62 0.79 4.91
CA LYS A 37 -7.24 0.76 5.44
C LYS A 37 -7.07 1.36 6.83
N GLN A 38 -8.13 1.31 7.63
CA GLN A 38 -8.15 1.74 9.03
C GLN A 38 -7.65 0.62 9.95
N VAL A 39 -6.54 -0.03 9.57
CA VAL A 39 -6.00 -1.21 10.27
C VAL A 39 -4.48 -1.13 10.29
N GLN A 40 -3.90 -1.04 11.48
CA GLN A 40 -2.46 -1.22 11.69
C GLN A 40 -2.22 -2.63 12.23
N LYS A 41 -1.13 -3.28 11.79
CA LYS A 41 -0.77 -4.65 12.17
C LYS A 41 0.73 -4.73 12.43
N GLU A 42 1.10 -5.48 13.45
CA GLU A 42 2.47 -5.89 13.74
C GLU A 42 2.54 -7.41 13.81
N TYR A 43 3.61 -7.94 13.27
CA TYR A 43 3.93 -9.36 13.28
C TYR A 43 5.29 -9.55 13.93
N LEU A 44 5.44 -10.60 14.71
CA LEU A 44 6.75 -11.10 15.10
C LEU A 44 7.14 -12.21 14.14
N ALA A 45 8.43 -12.29 13.80
CA ALA A 45 8.96 -13.45 13.11
C ALA A 45 10.33 -13.84 13.65
N VAL A 46 10.68 -15.10 13.51
CA VAL A 46 12.06 -15.58 13.60
C VAL A 46 12.54 -15.87 12.18
N VAL A 47 13.67 -15.29 11.80
CA VAL A 47 14.31 -15.48 10.49
C VAL A 47 15.65 -16.18 10.65
N GLN A 48 16.03 -16.94 9.63
CA GLN A 48 17.34 -17.57 9.53
C GLN A 48 18.43 -16.50 9.36
N GLY A 49 19.60 -16.73 9.94
CA GLY A 49 20.74 -15.81 9.95
C GLY A 49 20.67 -14.73 11.04
N HIS A 50 21.82 -14.09 11.30
CA HIS A 50 21.93 -12.88 12.12
C HIS A 50 21.77 -11.64 11.24
N LEU A 51 20.53 -11.15 11.10
CA LEU A 51 20.23 -9.89 10.40
C LEU A 51 20.78 -8.73 11.24
N PRO A 52 21.71 -7.89 10.73
CA PRO A 52 22.38 -6.87 11.54
C PRO A 52 21.41 -5.88 12.22
N PHE A 53 21.74 -5.44 13.42
CA PHE A 53 20.94 -4.41 14.12
C PHE A 53 20.94 -3.05 13.42
N ASN A 54 21.98 -2.76 12.64
CA ASN A 54 22.12 -1.57 11.81
C ASN A 54 21.97 -1.97 10.33
N PRO A 55 20.95 -1.45 9.61
CA PRO A 55 20.76 -1.78 8.19
C PRO A 55 21.94 -1.39 7.28
N ALA A 56 22.79 -0.43 7.67
CA ALA A 56 23.95 -0.06 6.86
C ALA A 56 24.96 -1.21 6.67
N ASP A 57 24.97 -2.17 7.60
CA ASP A 57 25.84 -3.35 7.59
C ASP A 57 25.22 -4.52 6.78
N SER A 58 24.13 -4.27 6.04
CA SER A 58 23.33 -5.29 5.37
C SER A 58 23.08 -4.96 3.90
N VAL A 59 23.24 -5.97 3.05
CA VAL A 59 22.85 -5.96 1.63
C VAL A 59 21.79 -7.03 1.38
N ASP A 60 20.97 -6.86 0.34
CA ASP A 60 20.03 -7.88 -0.12
C ASP A 60 20.70 -8.99 -0.95
N THR A 61 19.92 -9.95 -1.43
CA THR A 61 20.42 -11.08 -2.27
C THR A 61 21.00 -10.64 -3.63
N ALA A 62 20.82 -9.39 -4.05
CA ALA A 62 21.41 -8.81 -5.25
C ALA A 62 22.62 -7.89 -4.94
N GLY A 63 23.03 -7.81 -3.67
CA GLY A 63 24.14 -6.95 -3.22
C GLY A 63 23.76 -5.46 -3.08
N VAL A 64 22.46 -5.12 -3.10
CA VAL A 64 21.99 -3.74 -2.92
C VAL A 64 21.93 -3.41 -1.42
N PRO A 65 22.50 -2.27 -0.97
CA PRO A 65 22.42 -1.85 0.43
C PRO A 65 20.98 -1.72 0.94
N ALA A 66 20.74 -2.18 2.17
CA ALA A 66 19.42 -2.13 2.78
C ALA A 66 18.97 -0.68 3.00
N LYS A 67 17.72 -0.37 2.64
CA LYS A 67 17.12 0.94 2.92
C LYS A 67 16.76 1.03 4.41
N ALA A 68 17.03 2.18 5.00
CA ALA A 68 16.90 2.42 6.43
C ALA A 68 16.10 3.69 6.73
N CYS A 69 15.44 3.73 7.89
CA CYS A 69 14.82 4.94 8.43
C CYS A 69 14.83 4.91 9.97
N THR A 70 15.16 6.03 10.61
CA THR A 70 15.12 6.13 12.08
C THR A 70 13.68 6.31 12.61
N PHE A 71 13.42 5.93 13.85
CA PHE A 71 12.06 5.88 14.42
C PHE A 71 11.34 7.25 14.42
N SER A 72 12.08 8.36 14.59
CA SER A 72 11.58 9.73 14.50
C SER A 72 11.10 10.09 13.09
N LYS A 73 11.87 9.68 12.07
CA LYS A 73 11.56 9.87 10.64
C LYS A 73 10.48 8.90 10.14
N LEU A 74 10.32 7.74 10.79
CA LEU A 74 9.37 6.70 10.40
C LEU A 74 7.93 7.21 10.26
N GLY A 75 7.49 8.12 11.15
CA GLY A 75 6.14 8.69 11.10
C GLY A 75 5.88 9.50 9.83
N LEU A 76 6.88 10.24 9.36
CA LEU A 76 6.81 11.02 8.11
C LEU A 76 6.89 10.10 6.89
N LEU A 77 7.76 9.09 6.92
CA LEU A 77 7.84 8.06 5.88
C LEU A 77 6.48 7.37 5.69
N ILE A 78 5.87 6.87 6.77
CA ILE A 78 4.54 6.22 6.71
C ILE A 78 3.48 7.14 6.08
N GLN A 79 3.45 8.42 6.46
CA GLN A 79 2.52 9.40 5.87
C GLN A 79 2.71 9.56 4.36
N ASP A 80 3.96 9.68 3.90
CA ASP A 80 4.26 9.78 2.47
C ASP A 80 3.91 8.49 1.71
N MET A 81 4.15 7.33 2.31
CA MET A 81 3.80 6.04 1.69
C MET A 81 2.28 5.83 1.62
N GLU A 82 1.54 6.21 2.65
CA GLU A 82 0.07 6.23 2.62
C GLU A 82 -0.45 7.19 1.53
N GLU A 83 0.14 8.37 1.39
CA GLU A 83 -0.25 9.36 0.38
C GLU A 83 0.06 8.90 -1.04
N MET A 84 1.26 8.36 -1.28
CA MET A 84 1.63 7.73 -2.55
C MET A 84 0.69 6.57 -2.91
N GLU A 85 0.24 5.78 -1.93
CA GLU A 85 -0.73 4.72 -2.18
C GLU A 85 -2.16 5.24 -2.42
N ARG A 86 -2.56 6.39 -1.84
CA ARG A 86 -3.83 7.07 -2.17
C ARG A 86 -3.81 7.56 -3.61
N LEU A 87 -2.74 8.23 -4.03
CA LEU A 87 -2.55 8.70 -5.41
C LEU A 87 -2.61 7.54 -6.41
N ARG A 88 -1.93 6.42 -6.11
CA ARG A 88 -1.92 5.22 -6.97
C ARG A 88 -3.28 4.51 -7.07
N ASN A 89 -4.00 4.36 -5.95
CA ASN A 89 -5.28 3.62 -5.94
C ASN A 89 -6.45 4.42 -6.54
N GLN A 90 -6.37 5.75 -6.59
CA GLN A 90 -7.42 6.59 -7.16
C GLN A 90 -7.26 6.81 -8.68
N GLN A 91 -7.36 5.74 -9.48
CA GLN A 91 -7.35 5.84 -10.96
C GLN A 91 -8.44 6.75 -11.56
N ARG A 92 -9.49 7.09 -10.79
CA ARG A 92 -10.52 8.07 -11.17
C ARG A 92 -10.29 9.47 -10.60
N GLY A 93 -9.34 9.63 -9.66
CA GLY A 93 -9.03 10.87 -8.95
C GLY A 93 -10.16 11.38 -8.05
N SER A 94 -9.87 11.70 -6.79
CA SER A 94 -10.74 12.62 -6.05
C SER A 94 -10.74 13.99 -6.74
N ARG A 95 -11.79 14.80 -6.55
CA ARG A 95 -11.83 16.20 -7.01
C ARG A 95 -10.68 17.07 -6.45
N ALA A 96 -9.97 16.61 -5.41
CA ALA A 96 -8.77 17.27 -4.91
C ALA A 96 -7.52 16.86 -5.71
N HIS A 97 -7.31 15.56 -5.96
CA HIS A 97 -6.14 15.06 -6.70
C HIS A 97 -6.17 15.46 -8.19
N GLN A 98 -7.35 15.53 -8.82
CA GLN A 98 -7.50 16.04 -10.18
C GLN A 98 -7.09 17.53 -10.34
N LYS A 99 -6.90 18.27 -9.23
CA LYS A 99 -6.40 19.65 -9.21
C LYS A 99 -4.90 19.76 -8.91
N MET A 100 -4.21 18.66 -8.65
CA MET A 100 -2.76 18.68 -8.45
C MET A 100 -2.06 19.04 -9.78
N PRO A 101 -1.09 19.98 -9.79
CA PRO A 101 -0.28 20.25 -10.96
C PRO A 101 0.39 18.98 -11.48
N GLY A 102 0.30 18.73 -12.79
CA GLY A 102 0.90 17.56 -13.44
C GLY A 102 0.14 16.24 -13.26
N TYR A 103 -0.93 16.15 -12.46
CA TYR A 103 -1.69 14.91 -12.32
C TYR A 103 -2.38 14.53 -13.65
N PRO A 104 -2.17 13.31 -14.18
CA PRO A 104 -2.65 12.96 -15.52
C PRO A 104 -4.17 12.80 -15.59
N ARG A 105 -4.73 13.09 -16.76
CA ARG A 105 -6.18 12.94 -16.99
C ARG A 105 -6.54 11.46 -17.11
N GLY A 106 -7.50 11.03 -16.29
CA GLY A 106 -7.97 9.65 -16.21
C GLY A 106 -8.33 9.02 -17.55
N ALA A 107 -8.09 7.71 -17.65
CA ALA A 107 -8.39 6.91 -18.83
C ALA A 107 -9.86 7.02 -19.27
N ARG A 108 -10.07 7.18 -20.57
CA ARG A 108 -11.39 7.34 -21.21
C ARG A 108 -11.88 5.99 -21.75
N HIS A 109 -13.19 5.75 -21.65
CA HIS A 109 -13.85 4.57 -22.21
C HIS A 109 -14.61 4.91 -23.50
N GLY A 110 -14.92 3.89 -24.32
CA GLY A 110 -15.56 4.04 -25.64
C GLY A 110 -16.70 5.07 -25.69
N PRO A 111 -17.76 4.94 -24.85
CA PRO A 111 -18.85 5.93 -24.80
C PRO A 111 -18.43 7.39 -24.52
N ASN A 112 -17.39 7.60 -23.70
CA ASN A 112 -16.86 8.94 -23.43
C ASN A 112 -15.99 9.45 -24.59
N LEU A 113 -15.27 8.57 -25.29
CA LEU A 113 -14.52 8.95 -26.48
C LEU A 113 -15.46 9.36 -27.62
N PHE A 114 -16.53 8.60 -27.85
CA PHE A 114 -17.59 8.92 -28.82
C PHE A 114 -18.22 10.29 -28.55
N THR A 115 -18.71 10.52 -27.33
CA THR A 115 -19.31 11.81 -26.96
C THR A 115 -18.32 12.98 -27.01
N MET A 116 -17.03 12.74 -26.72
CA MET A 116 -15.98 13.75 -26.91
C MET A 116 -15.69 14.06 -28.39
N GLU A 117 -15.79 13.08 -29.28
CA GLU A 117 -15.59 13.22 -30.73
C GLU A 117 -16.74 14.06 -31.34
N GLN A 118 -17.99 13.76 -30.97
CA GLN A 118 -19.17 14.58 -31.31
C GLN A 118 -19.04 16.02 -30.79
N ALA A 119 -18.69 16.18 -29.51
CA ALA A 119 -18.52 17.50 -28.91
C ALA A 119 -17.36 18.31 -29.54
N ARG A 120 -16.35 17.64 -30.12
CA ARG A 120 -15.27 18.29 -30.87
C ARG A 120 -15.79 18.86 -32.19
N LEU A 121 -16.51 18.07 -32.99
CA LEU A 121 -17.10 18.53 -34.25
C LEU A 121 -18.02 19.73 -34.04
N LEU A 122 -18.85 19.70 -32.99
CA LEU A 122 -19.71 20.84 -32.64
C LEU A 122 -18.90 22.12 -32.33
N ARG A 123 -17.79 22.04 -31.61
CA ARG A 123 -16.91 23.20 -31.36
C ARG A 123 -16.22 23.71 -32.64
N GLU A 124 -15.74 22.81 -33.51
CA GLU A 124 -15.16 23.18 -34.81
C GLU A 124 -16.17 23.93 -35.70
N SER A 125 -17.46 23.57 -35.62
CA SER A 125 -18.55 24.26 -36.33
C SER A 125 -18.97 25.60 -35.72
N GLN A 126 -18.67 25.84 -34.43
CA GLN A 126 -19.08 27.04 -33.69
C GLN A 126 -17.96 28.08 -33.55
N GLY A 127 -16.72 27.78 -33.96
CA GLY A 127 -15.59 28.71 -33.88
C GLY A 127 -15.15 29.05 -32.45
N ASP A 128 -15.42 28.19 -31.46
CA ASP A 128 -15.16 28.49 -30.05
C ASP A 128 -13.66 28.31 -29.70
N SER A 129 -12.98 29.43 -29.45
CA SER A 129 -11.53 29.55 -29.23
C SER A 129 -11.05 29.10 -27.84
N ARG A 130 -11.91 28.46 -27.03
CA ARG A 130 -11.58 28.00 -25.66
C ARG A 130 -10.81 26.66 -25.59
N GLY A 131 -10.04 26.36 -26.62
CA GLY A 131 -9.33 25.08 -26.81
C GLY A 131 -7.82 25.17 -27.03
N GLU A 132 -7.18 26.31 -26.75
CA GLU A 132 -5.73 26.47 -26.96
C GLU A 132 -4.90 25.51 -26.10
N VAL A 133 -4.23 24.56 -26.75
CA VAL A 133 -3.00 23.97 -26.22
C VAL A 133 -1.86 24.92 -26.52
N ARG A 134 -1.20 25.42 -25.47
CA ARG A 134 -0.14 26.43 -25.53
C ARG A 134 1.06 25.92 -26.33
N GLY A 135 1.18 26.28 -27.62
CA GLY A 135 2.39 25.94 -28.41
C GLY A 135 2.29 26.03 -29.94
N THR A 136 1.11 25.97 -30.56
CA THR A 136 1.00 25.99 -32.04
C THR A 136 -0.01 27.02 -32.52
N SER A 137 0.47 28.18 -32.96
CA SER A 137 -0.33 29.24 -33.58
C SER A 137 -0.66 28.88 -35.03
N ASN A 138 -1.88 28.42 -35.29
CA ASN A 138 -2.53 28.48 -36.59
C ASN A 138 -4.01 28.76 -36.34
N GLY A 139 -4.55 29.83 -36.96
CA GLY A 139 -5.89 30.32 -36.68
C GLY A 139 -6.97 29.32 -37.05
N ALA A 140 -7.78 28.90 -36.07
CA ALA A 140 -8.92 28.02 -36.30
C ALA A 140 -10.11 28.82 -36.86
N GLY A 141 -10.26 28.83 -38.19
CA GLY A 141 -11.47 29.31 -38.85
C GLY A 141 -12.64 28.36 -38.64
N THR A 142 -13.86 28.90 -38.64
CA THR A 142 -15.12 28.14 -38.53
C THR A 142 -15.22 27.11 -39.66
N ARG A 143 -15.44 25.83 -39.32
CA ARG A 143 -15.51 24.74 -40.29
C ARG A 143 -16.95 24.27 -40.46
N GLU A 144 -17.51 24.39 -41.66
CA GLU A 144 -18.80 23.74 -41.97
C GLU A 144 -18.66 22.21 -41.91
N LEU A 145 -19.61 21.56 -41.21
CA LEU A 145 -19.65 20.10 -41.09
C LEU A 145 -20.30 19.48 -42.31
N THR A 146 -19.74 18.37 -42.78
CA THR A 146 -20.37 17.58 -43.84
C THR A 146 -21.72 17.00 -43.37
N PRO A 147 -22.64 16.63 -44.28
CA PRO A 147 -23.90 15.99 -43.90
C PRO A 147 -23.72 14.71 -43.07
N ALA A 148 -22.63 13.96 -43.31
CA ALA A 148 -22.27 12.78 -42.54
C ALA A 148 -21.81 13.13 -41.10
N GLU A 149 -20.96 14.15 -40.94
CA GLU A 149 -20.55 14.63 -39.61
C GLU A 149 -21.74 15.20 -38.82
N LEU A 150 -22.64 15.93 -39.49
CA LEU A 150 -23.86 16.45 -38.86
C LEU A 150 -24.80 15.32 -38.40
N ALA A 151 -24.94 14.26 -39.20
CA ALA A 151 -25.68 13.06 -38.78
C ALA A 151 -25.01 12.37 -37.59
N PHE A 152 -23.68 12.19 -37.64
CA PHE A 152 -22.89 11.60 -36.55
C PHE A 152 -23.02 12.36 -35.22
N THR A 153 -23.07 13.70 -35.22
CA THR A 153 -23.30 14.49 -33.98
C THR A 153 -24.66 14.23 -33.30
N LYS A 154 -25.61 13.60 -33.99
CA LYS A 154 -26.96 13.27 -33.48
C LYS A 154 -27.13 11.81 -33.08
N MET A 155 -26.17 10.94 -33.40
CA MET A 155 -26.20 9.52 -33.04
C MET A 155 -25.98 9.29 -31.53
N THR A 156 -26.47 8.18 -31.02
CA THR A 156 -26.14 7.67 -29.69
C THR A 156 -25.14 6.51 -29.79
N TRP A 157 -24.52 6.14 -28.66
CA TRP A 157 -23.64 4.97 -28.58
C TRP A 157 -24.33 3.66 -28.99
N HIS A 158 -25.66 3.56 -28.85
CA HIS A 158 -26.38 2.33 -29.20
C HIS A 158 -26.51 2.15 -30.73
N ASP A 159 -26.60 3.25 -31.47
CA ASP A 159 -26.82 3.28 -32.93
C ASP A 159 -25.57 2.87 -33.74
N LEU A 160 -24.40 2.84 -33.10
CA LEU A 160 -23.16 2.35 -33.71
C LEU A 160 -23.23 0.86 -34.02
N THR A 161 -22.62 0.45 -35.13
CA THR A 161 -22.33 -0.96 -35.45
C THR A 161 -21.37 -1.58 -34.43
N LYS A 162 -21.19 -2.90 -34.50
CA LYS A 162 -20.24 -3.61 -33.63
C LYS A 162 -18.81 -3.17 -33.94
N GLU A 163 -18.49 -3.05 -35.22
CA GLU A 163 -17.19 -2.71 -35.77
C GLU A 163 -16.75 -1.30 -35.31
N GLU A 164 -17.68 -0.34 -35.29
CA GLU A 164 -17.44 1.00 -34.72
C GLU A 164 -17.24 0.96 -33.20
N LYS A 165 -18.05 0.19 -32.47
CA LYS A 165 -17.90 -0.01 -31.02
C LYS A 165 -16.56 -0.67 -30.66
N ASP A 166 -16.09 -1.60 -31.48
CA ASP A 166 -14.80 -2.27 -31.33
C ASP A 166 -13.64 -1.27 -31.61
N ALA A 167 -13.74 -0.43 -32.64
CA ALA A 167 -12.78 0.65 -32.89
C ALA A 167 -12.66 1.65 -31.72
N TYR A 168 -13.79 2.04 -31.11
CA TYR A 168 -13.78 2.86 -29.88
C TYR A 168 -13.26 2.10 -28.66
N THR A 169 -13.38 0.77 -28.63
CA THR A 169 -12.82 -0.08 -27.57
C THR A 169 -11.30 -0.18 -27.68
N GLU A 170 -10.74 -0.28 -28.89
CA GLU A 170 -9.28 -0.18 -29.09
C GLU A 170 -8.75 1.23 -28.79
N LYS A 171 -9.43 2.30 -29.23
CA LYS A 171 -9.11 3.68 -28.80
C LYS A 171 -9.07 3.79 -27.27
N ALA A 172 -10.01 3.17 -26.56
CA ALA A 172 -10.06 3.17 -25.09
C ALA A 172 -8.96 2.33 -24.42
N LYS A 173 -8.56 1.19 -25.02
CA LYS A 173 -7.40 0.40 -24.55
C LYS A 173 -6.11 1.20 -24.66
N ALA A 174 -5.89 1.88 -25.78
CA ALA A 174 -4.73 2.75 -25.99
C ALA A 174 -4.74 3.97 -25.03
N ASP A 175 -5.89 4.63 -24.85
CA ASP A 175 -6.05 5.74 -23.88
C ASP A 175 -5.74 5.29 -22.44
N LYS A 176 -6.17 4.07 -22.06
CA LYS A 176 -5.84 3.45 -20.78
C LYS A 176 -4.35 3.15 -20.63
N GLN A 177 -3.68 2.64 -21.65
CA GLN A 177 -2.24 2.41 -21.63
C GLN A 177 -1.46 3.73 -21.47
N ARG A 178 -1.84 4.78 -22.21
CA ARG A 178 -1.28 6.13 -22.06
C ARG A 178 -1.43 6.62 -20.62
N PHE A 179 -2.65 6.59 -20.07
CA PHE A 179 -2.91 7.03 -18.69
C PHE A 179 -2.08 6.26 -17.65
N LEU A 180 -1.93 4.95 -17.79
CA LEU A 180 -1.12 4.16 -16.87
C LEU A 180 0.37 4.53 -16.93
N LYS A 181 0.90 4.84 -18.13
CA LYS A 181 2.26 5.34 -18.31
C LYS A 181 2.45 6.71 -17.67
N GLU A 182 1.60 7.69 -18.03
CA GLU A 182 1.63 9.05 -17.48
C GLU A 182 1.50 9.05 -15.95
N LEU A 183 0.64 8.18 -15.38
CA LEU A 183 0.47 8.04 -13.94
C LEU A 183 1.69 7.41 -13.27
N SER A 184 2.36 6.45 -13.91
CA SER A 184 3.61 5.87 -13.39
C SER A 184 4.72 6.92 -13.32
N GLU A 185 4.88 7.71 -14.40
CA GLU A 185 5.85 8.81 -14.47
C GLU A 185 5.58 9.89 -13.41
N PHE A 186 4.32 10.32 -13.27
CA PHE A 186 3.89 11.27 -12.23
C PHE A 186 4.18 10.74 -10.81
N LEU A 187 3.83 9.48 -10.52
CA LEU A 187 4.08 8.88 -9.21
C LEU A 187 5.58 8.73 -8.91
N SER A 188 6.42 8.46 -9.92
CA SER A 188 7.87 8.42 -9.75
C SER A 188 8.43 9.81 -9.40
N GLN A 189 7.99 10.86 -10.11
CA GLN A 189 8.37 12.24 -9.82
C GLN A 189 7.93 12.68 -8.40
N GLU A 190 6.69 12.36 -8.00
CA GLU A 190 6.19 12.66 -6.66
C GLU A 190 6.95 11.90 -5.56
N LYS A 191 7.31 10.61 -5.78
CA LYS A 191 8.16 9.83 -4.88
C LYS A 191 9.51 10.53 -4.65
N VAL A 192 10.17 10.98 -5.72
CA VAL A 192 11.44 11.74 -5.65
C VAL A 192 11.24 13.10 -4.96
N ARG A 193 10.16 13.82 -5.25
CA ARG A 193 9.85 15.12 -4.63
C ARG A 193 9.63 14.99 -3.12
N LEU A 194 8.92 13.96 -2.69
CA LEU A 194 8.68 13.66 -1.27
C LEU A 194 9.97 13.26 -0.54
N ALA A 195 10.74 12.33 -1.11
CA ALA A 195 12.03 11.92 -0.56
C ALA A 195 13.00 13.11 -0.39
N ARG A 196 13.14 13.98 -1.41
CA ARG A 196 13.95 15.21 -1.33
C ARG A 196 13.46 16.17 -0.25
N LYS A 197 12.15 16.31 -0.05
CA LYS A 197 11.56 17.24 0.91
C LYS A 197 11.79 16.82 2.37
N ARG A 198 11.90 15.52 2.65
CA ARG A 198 11.81 14.98 4.02
C ARG A 198 12.94 14.03 4.44
N LYS A 199 13.87 13.68 3.54
CA LYS A 199 15.14 12.93 3.75
C LYS A 199 15.09 11.86 4.86
N TYR A 200 14.57 10.69 4.50
CA TYR A 200 14.26 9.61 5.45
C TYR A 200 15.42 8.71 5.86
N GLU A 201 16.48 8.70 5.06
CA GLU A 201 17.67 7.87 5.28
C GLU A 201 18.35 8.21 6.62
N SER A 202 18.91 7.18 7.26
CA SER A 202 19.69 7.29 8.48
C SER A 202 21.04 7.95 8.20
N LEU A 203 21.07 9.28 8.29
CA LEU A 203 22.28 10.10 8.41
C LEU A 203 22.42 10.68 9.82
N ASP A 204 21.69 10.11 10.78
CA ASP A 204 21.77 10.51 12.18
C ASP A 204 23.09 9.93 12.74
N ARG A 205 23.73 10.68 13.65
CA ARG A 205 25.08 10.38 14.15
C ARG A 205 25.15 9.00 14.80
N GLU A 206 26.35 8.41 14.78
CA GLU A 206 26.66 7.10 15.40
C GLU A 206 26.21 7.02 16.87
N ASP A 207 26.15 8.16 17.58
CA ASP A 207 25.71 8.28 18.97
C ASP A 207 24.17 8.17 19.20
N SER A 208 23.37 7.93 18.15
CA SER A 208 21.90 7.90 18.26
C SER A 208 21.39 6.55 18.77
N GLU A 209 20.92 6.50 20.02
CA GLU A 209 20.21 5.34 20.60
C GLU A 209 18.85 5.02 19.92
N GLU A 210 18.39 5.84 18.96
CA GLU A 210 17.11 5.63 18.29
C GLU A 210 17.08 4.34 17.45
N PRO A 211 16.07 3.45 17.63
CA PRO A 211 15.93 2.25 16.81
C PRO A 211 15.84 2.58 15.31
N VAL A 212 16.76 2.00 14.53
CA VAL A 212 16.75 2.08 13.07
C VAL A 212 15.89 0.96 12.50
N ALA A 213 15.05 1.29 11.52
CA ALA A 213 14.17 0.36 10.83
C ALA A 213 14.70 0.02 9.43
N TYR A 214 14.68 -1.25 9.07
CA TYR A 214 14.77 -1.72 7.68
C TYR A 214 13.47 -1.37 6.92
N ILE A 215 13.61 -0.87 5.70
CA ILE A 215 12.50 -0.51 4.81
C ILE A 215 12.54 -1.36 3.55
N PHE A 216 11.84 -2.50 3.56
CA PHE A 216 11.72 -3.38 2.40
C PHE A 216 10.60 -2.87 1.49
N ASP A 217 10.92 -2.11 0.44
CA ASP A 217 9.97 -1.46 -0.48
C ASP A 217 9.78 -2.16 -1.85
N ALA A 218 10.27 -3.40 -1.96
CA ALA A 218 10.19 -4.25 -3.14
C ALA A 218 8.75 -4.48 -3.63
N PRO A 219 8.38 -4.12 -4.88
CA PRO A 219 7.10 -4.47 -5.48
C PRO A 219 6.86 -5.99 -5.56
N ILE A 220 5.60 -6.41 -5.48
CA ILE A 220 5.22 -7.84 -5.55
C ILE A 220 4.37 -8.12 -6.80
N ILE A 221 4.79 -9.12 -7.56
CA ILE A 221 4.04 -9.70 -8.68
C ILE A 221 3.27 -10.92 -8.18
N GLU A 222 1.98 -10.95 -8.52
CA GLU A 222 1.12 -12.11 -8.32
C GLU A 222 1.09 -12.91 -9.63
N PRO A 223 1.57 -14.17 -9.65
CA PRO A 223 1.60 -14.96 -10.87
C PRO A 223 0.19 -15.19 -11.41
N HIS A 224 0.04 -15.17 -12.74
CA HIS A 224 -1.26 -15.38 -13.37
C HIS A 224 -1.73 -16.83 -13.15
N ARG A 225 -3.01 -17.02 -12.80
CA ARG A 225 -3.57 -18.32 -12.40
C ARG A 225 -3.37 -19.44 -13.43
N SER A 226 -3.26 -19.10 -14.72
CA SER A 226 -3.03 -20.07 -15.80
C SER A 226 -1.61 -20.63 -15.87
N THR A 227 -0.64 -20.07 -15.13
CA THR A 227 0.77 -20.52 -15.19
C THR A 227 1.05 -21.75 -14.34
N GLY A 228 0.13 -22.16 -13.46
CA GLY A 228 0.37 -23.21 -12.45
C GLY A 228 1.35 -22.80 -11.34
N VAL A 229 2.03 -21.66 -11.45
CA VAL A 229 2.94 -21.15 -10.44
C VAL A 229 2.16 -20.38 -9.37
N PHE A 230 2.18 -20.86 -8.13
CA PHE A 230 1.49 -20.20 -7.01
C PHE A 230 2.39 -19.26 -6.20
N ARG A 231 3.73 -19.33 -6.40
CA ARG A 231 4.75 -18.55 -5.68
C ARG A 231 4.74 -17.10 -6.15
N MET A 232 4.49 -16.17 -5.23
CA MET A 232 4.64 -14.72 -5.47
C MET A 232 6.10 -14.39 -5.79
N LEU A 233 6.32 -13.41 -6.67
CA LEU A 233 7.65 -12.97 -7.09
C LEU A 233 7.88 -11.50 -6.69
N VAL A 234 9.15 -11.12 -6.48
CA VAL A 234 9.52 -9.71 -6.45
C VAL A 234 9.52 -9.17 -7.87
N GLY A 235 8.98 -7.97 -8.05
CA GLY A 235 8.98 -7.25 -9.31
C GLY A 235 9.74 -5.94 -9.21
N THR A 236 10.02 -5.35 -10.37
CA THR A 236 10.66 -4.05 -10.52
C THR A 236 9.62 -2.93 -10.70
N GLU A 237 10.05 -1.66 -10.73
CA GLU A 237 9.16 -0.55 -11.10
C GLU A 237 8.75 -0.56 -12.59
N ALA A 238 9.44 -1.34 -13.44
CA ALA A 238 9.08 -1.51 -14.86
C ALA A 238 7.95 -2.54 -15.07
N ASP A 239 7.71 -3.42 -14.10
CA ASP A 239 6.73 -4.50 -14.21
C ASP A 239 5.30 -3.97 -14.03
N ALA A 240 4.55 -3.83 -15.13
CA ALA A 240 3.16 -3.35 -15.10
C ALA A 240 2.20 -4.22 -14.25
N ALA A 241 2.58 -5.47 -13.95
CA ALA A 241 1.84 -6.37 -13.06
C ALA A 241 2.24 -6.24 -11.59
N ALA A 242 3.37 -5.60 -11.28
CA ALA A 242 3.88 -5.47 -9.92
C ALA A 242 3.06 -4.44 -9.11
N LYS A 243 2.68 -4.83 -7.90
CA LYS A 243 1.89 -4.02 -6.98
C LYS A 243 2.80 -3.55 -5.86
N GLN A 244 2.77 -2.26 -5.54
CA GLN A 244 3.57 -1.74 -4.41
C GLN A 244 3.28 -2.53 -3.14
N SER A 245 4.37 -2.82 -2.45
CA SER A 245 4.44 -3.55 -1.21
C SER A 245 5.55 -2.91 -0.38
N THR A 246 5.28 -2.63 0.90
CA THR A 246 6.30 -2.15 1.81
C THR A 246 6.12 -2.71 3.21
N THR A 247 7.23 -3.17 3.75
CA THR A 247 7.35 -3.76 5.08
C THR A 247 8.43 -3.00 5.83
N ILE A 248 8.06 -2.46 6.99
CA ILE A 248 9.01 -1.93 7.98
C ILE A 248 9.44 -3.12 8.84
N CYS A 249 10.74 -3.26 9.10
CA CYS A 249 11.30 -4.31 9.94
C CYS A 249 12.24 -3.71 11.00
N PHE A 250 12.16 -4.20 12.23
CA PHE A 250 13.14 -3.92 13.30
C PHE A 250 13.70 -5.23 13.81
N VAL A 251 15.02 -5.29 13.99
CA VAL A 251 15.68 -6.38 14.72
C VAL A 251 15.42 -6.19 16.22
N LEU A 252 14.93 -7.25 16.86
CA LEU A 252 14.60 -7.28 18.29
C LEU A 252 15.64 -8.03 19.12
N GLY A 253 16.29 -9.04 18.57
CA GLY A 253 17.32 -9.85 19.25
C GLY A 253 17.90 -10.95 18.37
N HIS A 254 19.10 -11.42 18.72
CA HIS A 254 19.79 -12.56 18.10
C HIS A 254 19.83 -13.79 19.01
N ALA A 255 19.86 -14.98 18.43
CA ALA A 255 20.11 -16.23 19.15
C ALA A 255 20.74 -17.29 18.24
N MET A 256 21.03 -18.46 18.82
CA MET A 256 21.27 -19.71 18.11
C MET A 256 20.08 -20.64 18.40
N TYR A 257 19.48 -21.23 17.37
CA TYR A 257 18.40 -22.21 17.49
C TYR A 257 18.81 -23.49 16.77
N GLU A 258 18.81 -24.62 17.49
CA GLU A 258 19.23 -25.94 16.97
C GLU A 258 20.65 -25.96 16.34
N GLY A 259 21.50 -24.99 16.70
CA GLY A 259 22.87 -24.82 16.18
C GLY A 259 23.01 -23.75 15.09
N GLU A 260 21.90 -23.27 14.53
CA GLU A 260 21.88 -22.27 13.46
C GLU A 260 21.62 -20.85 13.99
N PRO A 261 22.23 -19.81 13.38
CA PRO A 261 21.99 -18.42 13.76
C PRO A 261 20.58 -17.98 13.38
N VAL A 262 19.86 -17.32 14.29
CA VAL A 262 18.51 -16.81 14.05
C VAL A 262 18.32 -15.40 14.60
N THR A 263 17.41 -14.65 13.98
CA THR A 263 17.03 -13.29 14.41
C THR A 263 15.55 -13.16 14.64
N LYS A 264 15.16 -12.51 15.73
CA LYS A 264 13.77 -12.10 15.98
C LYS A 264 13.55 -10.70 15.44
N VAL A 265 12.47 -10.53 14.68
CA VAL A 265 12.11 -9.26 14.03
C VAL A 265 10.66 -8.84 14.30
N LEU A 266 10.46 -7.53 14.44
CA LEU A 266 9.14 -6.89 14.40
C LEU A 266 8.86 -6.42 12.97
N LEU A 267 7.83 -6.96 12.35
CA LEU A 267 7.42 -6.66 10.97
C LEU A 267 6.10 -5.90 10.95
N ARG A 268 6.09 -4.69 10.37
CA ARG A 268 4.87 -3.96 10.04
C ARG A 268 4.70 -3.84 8.52
N PRO A 269 3.73 -4.55 7.92
CA PRO A 269 3.36 -4.31 6.53
C PRO A 269 2.49 -3.05 6.43
N LEU A 270 2.86 -2.11 5.56
CA LEU A 270 2.05 -0.94 5.21
C LEU A 270 0.98 -1.24 4.15
N ASN A 271 1.08 -2.39 3.49
CA ASN A 271 0.12 -2.89 2.52
C ASN A 271 -0.35 -4.31 2.90
N GLY A 272 -1.20 -4.92 2.08
CA GLY A 272 -1.75 -6.25 2.33
C GLY A 272 -1.59 -7.20 1.15
N ARG A 273 -0.35 -7.39 0.64
CA ARG A 273 -0.11 -8.34 -0.45
C ARG A 273 0.03 -9.78 0.08
N ARG A 274 -0.37 -10.76 -0.74
CA ARG A 274 -0.22 -12.19 -0.41
C ARG A 274 1.27 -12.50 -0.23
N HIS A 275 1.60 -13.22 0.84
CA HIS A 275 2.97 -13.60 1.24
C HIS A 275 3.97 -12.45 1.39
N GLN A 276 3.50 -11.21 1.57
CA GLN A 276 4.35 -10.01 1.60
C GLN A 276 5.57 -10.12 2.54
N LEU A 277 5.34 -10.45 3.81
CA LEU A 277 6.40 -10.52 4.83
C LEU A 277 7.42 -11.61 4.48
N ARG A 278 6.91 -12.80 4.18
CA ARG A 278 7.66 -14.00 3.79
C ARG A 278 8.60 -13.73 2.61
N LEU A 279 8.06 -13.15 1.54
CA LEU A 279 8.81 -12.84 0.32
C LEU A 279 9.83 -11.71 0.54
N HIS A 280 9.50 -10.65 1.28
CA HIS A 280 10.44 -9.56 1.56
C HIS A 280 11.64 -10.06 2.38
N MET A 281 11.39 -10.85 3.43
CA MET A 281 12.44 -11.42 4.28
C MET A 281 13.36 -12.37 3.49
N ALA A 282 12.79 -13.29 2.71
CA ALA A 282 13.57 -14.20 1.86
C ALA A 282 14.35 -13.48 0.75
N HIS A 283 13.78 -12.43 0.13
CA HIS A 283 14.47 -11.63 -0.88
C HIS A 283 15.65 -10.82 -0.30
N HIS A 284 15.56 -10.42 0.97
CA HIS A 284 16.69 -9.82 1.69
C HIS A 284 17.74 -10.84 2.16
N GLY A 285 17.52 -12.15 1.94
CA GLY A 285 18.46 -13.21 2.31
C GLY A 285 18.24 -13.82 3.70
N PHE A 286 17.23 -13.37 4.45
CA PHE A 286 16.91 -13.82 5.81
C PHE A 286 15.50 -14.41 5.82
N PRO A 287 15.25 -15.58 5.22
CA PRO A 287 13.92 -16.17 5.15
C PRO A 287 13.37 -16.49 6.54
N ILE A 288 12.04 -16.50 6.65
CA ILE A 288 11.34 -16.86 7.89
C ILE A 288 11.56 -18.37 8.16
N ALA A 289 11.96 -18.72 9.38
CA ALA A 289 12.17 -20.11 9.76
C ALA A 289 10.86 -20.92 9.62
N GLY A 290 10.94 -22.15 9.13
CA GLY A 290 9.81 -23.02 8.81
C GLY A 290 8.97 -22.58 7.59
N ASP A 291 9.47 -21.66 6.75
CA ASP A 291 8.78 -21.24 5.52
C ASP A 291 9.13 -22.13 4.31
N VAL A 292 8.41 -23.25 4.17
CA VAL A 292 8.54 -24.20 3.06
C VAL A 292 8.35 -23.64 1.63
N THR A 293 7.96 -22.38 1.46
CA THR A 293 7.76 -21.74 0.13
C THR A 293 8.86 -20.74 -0.22
N TYR A 294 9.52 -20.14 0.77
CA TYR A 294 10.48 -19.06 0.57
C TYR A 294 11.82 -19.23 1.30
N GLY A 295 11.89 -20.09 2.32
CA GLY A 295 13.12 -20.54 2.96
C GLY A 295 13.61 -21.89 2.42
N SER A 296 14.46 -22.56 3.20
CA SER A 296 14.95 -23.91 2.89
C SER A 296 13.86 -24.97 3.07
N GLN A 297 13.99 -26.10 2.35
CA GLN A 297 13.20 -27.31 2.62
C GLN A 297 13.81 -28.19 3.72
N GLU A 298 15.07 -27.92 4.09
CA GLU A 298 15.85 -28.62 5.12
C GLU A 298 15.72 -27.91 6.49
N ASP A 299 14.79 -26.96 6.61
CA ASP A 299 14.52 -26.23 7.85
C ASP A 299 13.72 -27.09 8.84
N GLU A 300 14.32 -27.46 9.96
CA GLU A 300 13.72 -28.32 10.99
C GLU A 300 12.69 -27.60 11.89
N ALA A 301 12.51 -26.29 11.74
CA ALA A 301 11.60 -25.52 12.58
C ALA A 301 10.15 -26.08 12.52
N PRO A 302 9.51 -26.38 13.66
CA PRO A 302 8.27 -27.18 13.73
C PRO A 302 7.04 -26.53 13.09
N ARG A 303 7.15 -25.27 12.67
CA ARG A 303 6.14 -24.48 11.96
C ARG A 303 6.79 -23.22 11.41
N MET A 304 6.15 -22.57 10.43
CA MET A 304 6.53 -21.22 10.01
C MET A 304 6.50 -20.24 11.20
N MET A 305 7.64 -19.67 11.53
CA MET A 305 7.87 -18.75 12.65
C MET A 305 7.43 -17.32 12.30
N LEU A 306 6.18 -17.16 11.88
CA LEU A 306 5.51 -15.89 11.65
C LEU A 306 4.21 -15.80 12.45
N HIS A 307 4.12 -14.78 13.30
CA HIS A 307 3.05 -14.58 14.27
C HIS A 307 2.43 -13.19 14.12
N ALA A 308 1.11 -13.09 13.95
CA ALA A 308 0.35 -11.84 13.97
C ALA A 308 0.21 -11.37 15.43
N TRP A 309 1.12 -10.52 15.88
CA TRP A 309 1.28 -10.18 17.29
C TRP A 309 0.30 -9.12 17.80
N ARG A 310 0.09 -8.05 17.01
CA ARG A 310 -0.80 -6.95 17.36
C ARG A 310 -1.59 -6.46 16.18
N ILE A 311 -2.80 -5.97 16.45
CA ILE A 311 -3.65 -5.32 15.46
C ILE A 311 -4.48 -4.24 16.13
N TRP A 312 -4.56 -3.09 15.47
CA TRP A 312 -5.37 -1.96 15.90
C TRP A 312 -6.31 -1.55 14.77
N LEU A 313 -7.61 -1.67 15.02
CA LEU A 313 -8.64 -1.21 14.10
C LEU A 313 -9.04 0.22 14.47
N ARG A 314 -8.75 1.17 13.57
CA ARG A 314 -9.01 2.60 13.77
C ARG A 314 -10.47 2.90 13.45
N GLY A 315 -11.36 2.42 14.32
CA GLY A 315 -12.80 2.69 14.27
C GLY A 315 -13.11 4.19 14.26
N ARG A 316 -14.24 4.54 13.65
CA ARG A 316 -14.83 5.88 13.79
C ARG A 316 -15.32 6.05 15.24
N PRO A 317 -15.55 7.28 15.73
CA PRO A 317 -16.07 7.50 17.09
C PRO A 317 -17.36 6.71 17.40
N ALA A 318 -18.23 6.49 16.40
CA ALA A 318 -19.41 5.65 16.54
C ALA A 318 -19.08 4.14 16.67
N ASP A 319 -18.04 3.64 15.99
CA ASP A 319 -17.57 2.27 16.15
C ASP A 319 -16.96 2.08 17.55
N GLN A 320 -16.12 3.03 18.00
CA GLN A 320 -15.49 3.03 19.32
C GLN A 320 -16.53 3.08 20.46
N LYS A 321 -17.57 3.92 20.34
CA LYS A 321 -18.66 3.98 21.31
C LYS A 321 -19.44 2.66 21.42
N LYS A 322 -19.49 1.87 20.34
CA LYS A 322 -20.26 0.61 20.27
C LYS A 322 -19.45 -0.62 20.67
N TYR A 323 -18.19 -0.71 20.24
CA TYR A 323 -17.34 -1.89 20.41
C TYR A 323 -16.18 -1.68 21.39
N GLY A 324 -16.05 -0.47 21.96
CA GLY A 324 -14.96 -0.12 22.87
C GLY A 324 -13.64 0.08 22.13
N ASP A 325 -12.55 -0.30 22.80
CA ASP A 325 -11.23 -0.28 22.19
C ASP A 325 -11.03 -1.47 21.25
N LEU A 326 -10.48 -1.19 20.07
CA LEU A 326 -10.25 -2.18 19.02
C LEU A 326 -8.75 -2.43 18.81
N TYR A 327 -7.99 -2.39 19.91
CA TYR A 327 -6.61 -2.83 20.01
C TYR A 327 -6.56 -4.25 20.59
N PHE A 328 -5.87 -5.16 19.89
CA PHE A 328 -5.74 -6.56 20.28
C PHE A 328 -4.29 -7.01 20.16
N GLU A 329 -3.82 -7.77 21.14
CA GLU A 329 -2.45 -8.25 21.28
C GLU A 329 -2.44 -9.70 21.78
N SER A 330 -1.54 -10.52 21.23
CA SER A 330 -1.30 -11.89 21.70
C SER A 330 0.00 -11.95 22.53
N PRO A 331 0.16 -13.00 23.37
CA PRO A 331 1.46 -13.33 23.94
C PRO A 331 2.50 -13.57 22.84
N ASP A 332 3.76 -13.26 23.13
CA ASP A 332 4.89 -13.51 22.24
C ASP A 332 5.29 -15.01 22.31
N PRO A 333 5.15 -15.79 21.22
CA PRO A 333 5.48 -17.20 21.22
C PRO A 333 6.99 -17.47 21.06
N PHE A 334 7.79 -16.45 20.75
CA PHE A 334 9.21 -16.58 20.43
C PHE A 334 10.13 -16.04 21.54
N GLU A 335 9.59 -15.43 22.60
CA GLU A 335 10.39 -14.83 23.68
C GLU A 335 11.34 -15.80 24.40
N LEU A 336 10.97 -17.09 24.51
CA LEU A 336 11.86 -18.13 25.08
C LEU A 336 12.89 -18.66 24.06
N MET A 337 12.66 -18.47 22.77
CA MET A 337 13.53 -18.93 21.68
C MET A 337 14.57 -17.87 21.34
N VAL A 338 14.13 -16.61 21.25
CA VAL A 338 14.94 -15.43 20.99
C VAL A 338 14.39 -14.30 21.87
N PRO A 339 15.03 -13.99 23.01
CA PRO A 339 14.62 -12.89 23.88
C PRO A 339 14.66 -11.54 23.16
N SER A 340 13.80 -10.61 23.57
CA SER A 340 13.76 -9.28 22.97
C SER A 340 14.74 -8.31 23.64
N GLU A 341 15.92 -8.11 23.05
CA GLU A 341 16.91 -7.11 23.49
C GLU A 341 16.39 -5.67 23.33
N ARG A 342 15.55 -5.41 22.32
CA ARG A 342 14.98 -4.08 22.04
C ARG A 342 13.46 -4.08 22.13
N ARG A 343 12.88 -3.11 22.85
CA ARG A 343 11.43 -2.90 22.94
C ARG A 343 10.95 -1.89 21.91
N VAL A 344 10.50 -2.36 20.75
CA VAL A 344 9.95 -1.50 19.67
C VAL A 344 8.43 -1.67 19.55
N CYS A 345 7.73 -0.57 19.27
CA CYS A 345 6.34 -0.58 18.83
C CYS A 345 6.12 0.57 17.85
N THR A 346 5.60 0.26 16.67
CA THR A 346 5.31 1.21 15.58
C THR A 346 3.82 1.58 15.52
N ILE A 347 2.93 0.75 16.07
CA ILE A 347 1.49 1.03 16.15
C ILE A 347 1.28 2.32 16.94
N THR A 348 0.57 3.29 16.36
CA THR A 348 0.41 4.63 16.92
C THR A 348 -0.66 4.71 18.03
N TYR A 349 -1.04 3.57 18.60
CA TYR A 349 -2.08 3.43 19.63
C TYR A 349 -1.70 4.10 20.96
N ARG A 350 -0.43 3.99 21.39
CA ARG A 350 0.03 4.69 22.62
C ARG A 350 -0.15 6.21 22.50
N LYS A 351 0.30 6.79 21.39
CA LYS A 351 0.09 8.21 21.05
C LYS A 351 -1.39 8.60 20.98
N HIS A 352 -2.27 7.69 20.56
CA HIS A 352 -3.72 7.91 20.61
C HIS A 352 -4.22 7.98 22.05
N LYS A 353 -3.81 7.04 22.92
CA LYS A 353 -4.21 7.02 24.33
C LYS A 353 -3.70 8.20 25.13
N GLU A 354 -2.45 8.60 24.91
CA GLU A 354 -1.87 9.83 25.48
C GLU A 354 -2.70 11.06 25.09
N ALA A 355 -3.07 11.19 23.81
CA ALA A 355 -3.91 12.29 23.33
C ALA A 355 -5.37 12.24 23.81
N GLU A 356 -5.93 11.06 24.09
CA GLU A 356 -7.24 10.91 24.76
C GLU A 356 -7.17 11.35 26.22
N ALA A 357 -6.13 10.96 26.96
CA ALA A 357 -5.94 11.32 28.36
C ALA A 357 -5.77 12.84 28.56
N ILE A 358 -4.96 13.50 27.71
CA ILE A 358 -4.76 14.96 27.74
C ILE A 358 -6.10 15.69 27.56
N LYS A 359 -6.91 15.29 26.57
CA LYS A 359 -8.23 15.90 26.30
C LYS A 359 -9.22 15.70 27.46
N ALA A 360 -9.14 14.57 28.16
CA ALA A 360 -9.98 14.31 29.33
C ALA A 360 -9.58 15.21 30.51
N ALA A 361 -8.28 15.45 30.73
CA ALA A 361 -7.80 16.39 31.74
C ALA A 361 -8.24 17.83 31.42
N GLU A 362 -8.01 18.31 30.19
CA GLU A 362 -8.42 19.65 29.73
C GLU A 362 -9.93 19.91 29.79
N ALA A 363 -10.75 18.86 29.80
CA ALA A 363 -12.20 18.95 29.94
C ALA A 363 -12.63 19.09 31.41
N ASN A 364 -12.00 18.33 32.32
CA ASN A 364 -12.26 18.39 33.75
C ASN A 364 -11.76 19.70 34.40
N GLU A 365 -10.74 20.35 33.85
CA GLU A 365 -10.29 21.68 34.31
C GLU A 365 -11.24 22.83 33.91
N LYS A 366 -12.25 22.56 33.08
CA LYS A 366 -13.20 23.55 32.55
C LYS A 366 -14.65 23.33 33.00
N SER A 367 -14.89 22.36 33.88
CA SER A 367 -16.20 22.04 34.48
C SER A 367 -16.19 22.29 35.99
#